data_AF-A0A2T4BV79-F1
#
_entry.id   AF-A0A2T4BV79-F1
#
_cell.length_a   1.000
_cell.length_b   1.000
_cell.length_c   1.000
_cell.angle_alpha   90.00
_cell.angle_beta   90.00
_cell.angle_gamma   90.00
#
_symmetry.space_group_name_H-M   'P 1'
#
loop_
_entity.id
_entity.type
_entity.pdbx_description
1 polymer ?
#
loop_
_entity_poly.entity_id
_entity_poly.type
_entity_poly.pdbx_seq_one_letter_code
_entity_poly.pdbx_strand_id
1 'polypeptide(L)'
;QGSGSRVLPGKKMPGRMGNEFRTVQNLKVLKVDNELGVVLVSGPIPGPKGRIVRLQDAKKRKAPALQHREKARGELEQRQPDLQDRLEQARLRHLDMQAQRRAHMAEL
;
A
#
# COMPACT_ATOMS: atom_id res chain seq x y z
N GLN A 1 -21.40 25.98 37.58
CA GLN A 1 -21.44 24.50 37.71
C GLN A 1 -20.16 23.94 37.11
N GLY A 2 -19.30 23.37 37.95
CA GLY A 2 -17.96 22.88 37.57
C GLY A 2 -18.02 21.59 36.74
N SER A 3 -17.00 21.36 35.91
CA SER A 3 -16.91 20.28 34.92
C SER A 3 -16.70 18.85 35.50
N GLY A 4 -17.22 18.59 36.71
CA GLY A 4 -17.26 17.26 37.34
C GLY A 4 -15.97 16.87 38.08
N SER A 5 -16.12 16.22 39.23
CA SER A 5 -15.04 15.80 40.15
C SER A 5 -14.26 14.56 39.66
N ARG A 6 -13.98 14.46 38.36
CA ARG A 6 -13.24 13.34 37.76
C ARG A 6 -12.31 13.81 36.65
N VAL A 7 -11.34 12.97 36.30
CA VAL A 7 -10.51 13.21 35.12
C VAL A 7 -11.33 12.97 33.85
N LEU A 8 -11.30 13.95 32.95
CA LEU A 8 -12.03 13.87 31.67
C LEU A 8 -11.35 12.86 30.72
N PRO A 9 -12.11 12.08 29.93
CA PRO A 9 -11.56 11.23 28.88
C PRO A 9 -10.71 12.03 27.89
N GLY A 10 -9.58 11.46 27.45
CA GLY A 10 -8.63 12.14 26.56
C GLY A 10 -7.65 13.10 27.26
N LYS A 11 -7.64 13.14 28.61
CA LYS A 11 -6.60 13.85 29.35
C LYS A 11 -5.22 13.27 28.99
N LYS A 12 -4.32 14.12 28.49
CA LYS A 12 -2.93 13.75 28.17
C LYS A 12 -2.22 13.29 29.45
N MET A 13 -1.76 12.05 29.46
CA MET A 13 -1.06 11.37 30.56
C MET A 13 0.12 10.56 29.96
N PRO A 14 1.13 10.16 30.76
CA PRO A 14 2.23 9.32 30.28
C PRO A 14 1.71 7.99 29.70
N GLY A 15 2.43 7.46 28.71
CA GLY A 15 2.07 6.22 28.01
C GLY A 15 3.10 5.84 26.93
N ARG A 16 2.77 4.81 26.13
CA ARG A 16 3.62 4.35 25.02
C ARG A 16 3.67 5.41 23.91
N MET A 17 4.88 5.69 23.42
CA MET A 17 5.10 6.58 22.27
C MET A 17 5.63 5.80 21.06
N GLY A 18 5.18 6.15 19.86
CA GLY A 18 5.68 5.59 18.59
C GLY A 18 5.02 4.27 18.19
N ASN A 19 5.63 3.59 17.21
CA ASN A 19 5.06 2.42 16.52
C ASN A 19 3.66 2.67 15.92
N GLU A 20 3.44 3.87 15.42
CA GLU A 20 2.21 4.28 14.76
C GLU A 20 2.50 4.67 13.31
N PHE A 21 1.50 4.50 12.44
CA PHE A 21 1.62 4.99 11.06
C PHE A 21 1.52 6.51 11.02
N ARG A 22 2.52 7.15 10.41
CA ARG A 22 2.56 8.59 10.16
C ARG A 22 2.79 8.83 8.68
N THR A 23 2.19 9.90 8.16
CA THR A 23 2.25 10.25 6.74
C THR A 23 2.86 11.64 6.59
N VAL A 24 3.94 11.74 5.83
CA VAL A 24 4.49 13.03 5.39
C VAL A 24 3.91 13.31 4.00
N GLN A 25 3.32 14.48 3.81
CA GLN A 25 2.60 14.83 2.59
C GLN A 25 3.40 15.80 1.73
N ASN A 26 3.12 15.82 0.41
CA ASN A 26 3.67 16.77 -0.55
C ASN A 26 5.21 16.73 -0.71
N LEU A 27 5.81 15.56 -0.51
CA LEU A 27 7.22 15.35 -0.84
C LEU A 27 7.41 15.27 -2.36
N LYS A 28 8.48 15.87 -2.87
CA LYS A 28 8.84 15.82 -4.30
C LYS A 28 9.69 14.59 -4.57
N VAL A 29 9.45 13.94 -5.71
CA VAL A 29 10.36 12.91 -6.24
C VAL A 29 11.46 13.64 -7.00
N LEU A 30 12.72 13.39 -6.62
CA LEU A 30 13.90 14.04 -7.21
C LEU A 30 14.45 13.23 -8.38
N LYS A 31 14.55 11.90 -8.21
CA LYS A 31 15.05 10.98 -9.23
C LYS A 31 14.36 9.63 -9.08
N VAL A 32 14.09 8.97 -10.21
CA VAL A 32 13.67 7.57 -10.28
C VAL A 32 14.74 6.82 -11.05
N ASP A 33 15.28 5.76 -10.46
CA ASP A 33 16.30 4.92 -11.05
C ASP A 33 15.79 3.47 -11.13
N ASN A 34 15.49 3.02 -12.34
CA ASN A 34 14.87 1.71 -12.57
C ASN A 34 15.87 0.56 -12.51
N GLU A 35 17.16 0.82 -12.75
CA GLU A 35 18.22 -0.19 -12.69
C GLU A 35 18.52 -0.57 -11.24
N LEU A 36 18.59 0.43 -10.37
CA LEU A 36 18.78 0.22 -8.93
C LEU A 36 17.47 -0.06 -8.18
N GLY A 37 16.31 0.22 -8.81
CA GLY A 37 15.00 0.11 -8.18
C GLY A 37 14.77 1.14 -7.07
N VAL A 38 15.36 2.33 -7.18
CA VAL A 38 15.35 3.36 -6.13
C VAL A 38 14.56 4.58 -6.56
N VAL A 39 13.72 5.09 -5.65
CA VAL A 39 13.02 6.38 -5.79
C VAL A 39 13.58 7.35 -4.76
N LEU A 40 14.26 8.39 -5.25
CA LEU A 40 14.81 9.44 -4.39
C LEU A 40 13.73 10.49 -4.12
N VAL A 41 13.36 10.65 -2.84
CA VAL A 41 12.33 11.59 -2.38
C VAL A 41 12.98 12.71 -1.58
N SER A 42 12.45 13.92 -1.71
CA SER A 42 12.88 15.06 -0.90
C SER A 42 12.45 14.91 0.56
N GLY A 43 13.36 15.11 1.52
CA GLY A 43 13.02 15.21 2.93
C GLY A 43 12.93 13.88 3.68
N PRO A 44 12.46 13.90 4.95
CA PRO A 44 12.50 12.75 5.84
C PRO A 44 11.30 11.80 5.64
N ILE A 45 11.55 10.50 5.81
CA ILE A 45 10.54 9.43 5.81
C ILE A 45 10.45 8.87 7.24
N PRO A 46 9.23 8.63 7.78
CA PRO A 46 9.07 8.13 9.14
C PRO A 46 9.48 6.66 9.25
N GLY A 47 10.29 6.36 10.26
CA GLY A 47 10.71 5.00 10.61
C GLY A 47 12.20 4.75 10.39
N PRO A 48 12.71 3.59 10.85
CA PRO A 48 14.09 3.19 10.65
C PRO A 48 14.35 2.77 9.21
N LYS A 49 15.63 2.71 8.82
CA LYS A 49 16.08 2.19 7.53
C LYS A 49 15.62 0.73 7.35
N GLY A 50 15.25 0.37 6.11
CA GLY A 50 14.80 -0.99 5.75
C GLY A 50 13.34 -1.32 6.05
N ARG A 51 12.58 -0.41 6.67
CA ARG A 51 11.14 -0.61 6.88
C ARG A 51 10.37 -0.40 5.57
N ILE A 52 9.36 -1.23 5.34
CA ILE A 52 8.43 -1.06 4.22
C ILE A 52 7.59 0.18 4.44
N VAL A 53 7.51 1.02 3.42
CA VAL A 53 6.73 2.26 3.40
C VAL A 53 5.72 2.23 2.26
N ARG A 54 4.63 2.97 2.43
CA ARG A 54 3.62 3.14 1.39
C ARG A 54 3.83 4.47 0.68
N LEU A 55 4.11 4.43 -0.63
CA LEU A 55 4.25 5.60 -1.48
C LEU A 55 3.01 5.73 -2.38
N GLN A 56 2.41 6.92 -2.41
CA GLN A 56 1.20 7.23 -3.18
C GLN A 56 1.22 8.70 -3.61
N ASP A 57 0.44 9.03 -4.63
CA ASP A 57 0.22 10.42 -5.05
C ASP A 57 -0.31 11.29 -3.91
N ALA A 58 0.12 12.55 -3.90
CA ALA A 58 -0.24 13.48 -2.83
C ALA A 58 -1.72 13.87 -2.91
N LYS A 59 -2.51 13.50 -1.88
CA LYS A 59 -3.95 13.81 -1.79
C LYS A 59 -4.29 15.31 -1.88
N LYS A 60 -3.40 16.18 -1.39
CA LYS A 60 -3.59 17.64 -1.37
C LYS A 60 -3.06 18.33 -2.63
N ARG A 61 -2.68 17.58 -3.66
CA ARG A 61 -2.22 18.09 -4.96
C ARG A 61 -3.10 17.55 -6.06
N LYS A 62 -3.08 18.23 -7.21
CA LYS A 62 -3.76 17.72 -8.40
C LYS A 62 -3.12 16.40 -8.80
N ALA A 63 -3.96 15.48 -9.24
CA ALA A 63 -3.54 14.27 -9.90
C ALA A 63 -2.59 14.56 -11.07
N PRO A 64 -1.70 13.61 -11.42
CA PRO A 64 -0.94 13.69 -12.66
C PRO A 64 -1.87 13.76 -13.87
N ALA A 65 -1.39 14.36 -14.96
CA ALA A 65 -2.14 14.49 -16.20
C ALA A 65 -2.58 13.12 -16.76
N LEU A 66 -3.72 13.10 -17.46
CA LEU A 66 -4.28 11.86 -18.02
C LEU A 66 -3.30 11.14 -18.94
N GLN A 67 -2.59 11.88 -19.79
CA GLN A 67 -1.57 11.36 -20.69
C GLN A 67 -0.49 10.54 -19.95
N HIS A 68 -0.06 10.99 -18.77
CA HIS A 68 0.93 10.27 -17.97
C HIS A 68 0.37 8.93 -17.48
N ARG A 69 -0.90 8.90 -17.06
CA ARG A 69 -1.58 7.69 -16.58
C ARG A 69 -1.79 6.68 -17.69
N GLU A 70 -2.23 7.15 -18.86
CA GLU A 70 -2.46 6.32 -20.04
C GLU A 70 -1.15 5.72 -20.54
N LYS A 71 -0.07 6.52 -20.59
CA LYS A 71 1.27 6.02 -20.92
C LYS A 71 1.72 4.92 -19.96
N ALA A 72 1.64 5.15 -18.65
CA ALA A 72 2.02 4.16 -17.66
C ALA A 72 1.18 2.87 -17.78
N ARG A 73 -0.13 2.99 -18.08
CA ARG A 73 -0.98 1.83 -18.32
C ARG A 73 -0.57 1.07 -19.58
N GLY A 74 -0.32 1.78 -20.68
CA GLY A 74 0.11 1.18 -21.94
C GLY A 74 1.47 0.46 -21.81
N GLU A 75 2.41 1.04 -21.07
CA GLU A 75 3.70 0.40 -20.76
C GLU A 75 3.51 -0.92 -19.98
N LEU A 76 2.56 -0.97 -19.05
CA LEU A 76 2.23 -2.20 -18.31
C LEU A 76 1.60 -3.26 -19.21
N GLU A 77 0.65 -2.87 -20.06
CA GLU A 77 -0.02 -3.75 -21.03
C GLU A 77 1.01 -4.36 -21.99
N GLN A 78 1.98 -3.58 -22.46
CA GLN A 78 3.06 -4.05 -23.32
C GLN A 78 4.04 -4.99 -22.58
N ARG A 79 4.36 -4.68 -21.32
CA ARG A 79 5.28 -5.49 -20.52
C ARG A 79 4.67 -6.84 -20.12
N GLN A 80 3.35 -6.89 -19.93
CA GLN A 80 2.63 -8.07 -19.42
C GLN A 80 1.37 -8.36 -20.25
N PRO A 81 1.52 -8.82 -21.50
CA PRO A 81 0.37 -9.08 -22.37
C PRO A 81 -0.49 -10.27 -21.90
N ASP A 82 0.10 -11.24 -21.20
CA ASP A 82 -0.55 -12.49 -20.77
C ASP A 82 -1.05 -12.47 -19.31
N LEU A 83 -1.14 -11.28 -18.70
CA LEU A 83 -1.49 -11.12 -17.28
C LEU A 83 -2.88 -11.72 -16.94
N GLN A 84 -3.84 -11.56 -17.85
CA GLN A 84 -5.21 -12.04 -17.67
C GLN A 84 -5.28 -13.56 -17.68
N ASP A 85 -4.66 -14.20 -18.67
CA ASP A 85 -4.61 -15.66 -18.79
C ASP A 85 -3.94 -16.30 -17.57
N ARG A 86 -2.82 -15.74 -17.10
CA ARG A 86 -2.15 -16.21 -15.87
C ARG A 86 -3.04 -16.12 -14.64
N LEU A 87 -3.80 -15.04 -14.52
CA LEU A 87 -4.74 -14.85 -13.41
C LEU A 87 -5.88 -15.87 -13.46
N GLU A 88 -6.43 -16.13 -14.64
CA GLU A 88 -7.48 -17.12 -14.84
C GLU A 88 -7.00 -18.54 -14.54
N GLN A 89 -5.82 -18.92 -15.05
CA GLN A 89 -5.20 -20.22 -14.72
C GLN A 89 -4.98 -20.39 -13.21
N ALA A 90 -4.51 -19.35 -12.53
CA ALA A 90 -4.33 -19.38 -11.07
C ALA A 90 -5.66 -19.55 -10.33
N ARG A 91 -6.74 -18.92 -10.81
CA ARG A 91 -8.09 -19.06 -10.25
C ARG A 91 -8.66 -20.46 -10.46
N LEU A 92 -8.56 -21.01 -11.67
CA LEU A 92 -9.01 -22.37 -11.98
C LEU A 92 -8.28 -23.39 -11.10
N ARG A 93 -6.95 -23.30 -11.03
CA ARG A 93 -6.13 -24.13 -10.14
C ARG A 93 -6.57 -24.04 -8.67
N HIS A 94 -6.93 -22.85 -8.21
CA HIS A 94 -7.42 -22.66 -6.84
C HIS A 94 -8.76 -23.39 -6.61
N LEU A 95 -9.70 -23.30 -7.56
CA LEU A 95 -10.99 -23.97 -7.49
C LEU A 95 -10.83 -25.50 -7.51
N ASP A 96 -9.96 -26.02 -8.36
CA ASP A 96 -9.67 -27.47 -8.42
C ASP A 96 -9.10 -27.97 -7.08
N MET A 97 -8.14 -27.24 -6.51
CA MET A 97 -7.60 -27.56 -5.17
C MET A 97 -8.67 -27.49 -4.08
N GLN A 98 -9.62 -26.55 -4.16
CA GLN A 98 -10.74 -26.49 -3.21
C GLN A 98 -11.67 -27.69 -3.38
N ALA A 99 -11.99 -28.08 -4.60
CA ALA A 99 -12.84 -29.23 -4.90
C ALA A 99 -12.22 -30.54 -4.37
N GLN A 100 -10.92 -30.75 -4.61
CA GLN A 100 -10.17 -31.89 -4.08
C GLN A 100 -10.20 -31.94 -2.54
N ARG A 101 -9.98 -30.80 -1.86
CA ARG A 101 -10.07 -30.74 -0.39
C ARG A 101 -11.47 -31.05 0.12
N ARG A 102 -12.51 -30.56 -0.55
CA ARG A 102 -13.91 -30.84 -0.18
C ARG A 102 -14.25 -32.31 -0.38
N ALA A 103 -13.83 -32.92 -1.48
CA ALA A 103 -14.01 -34.35 -1.74
C ALA A 103 -13.31 -35.20 -0.66
N HIS A 104 -12.04 -34.92 -0.39
CA HIS A 104 -11.27 -35.59 0.66
C HIS A 104 -11.91 -35.46 2.05
N MET A 105 -12.47 -34.29 2.39
CA MET A 105 -13.17 -34.09 3.66
C MET A 105 -14.53 -34.80 3.74
N ALA A 106 -15.16 -35.12 2.61
CA ALA A 106 -16.42 -35.86 2.56
C ALA A 106 -16.23 -37.38 2.60
N GLU A 107 -15.03 -37.86 2.25
CA GLU A 107 -14.63 -39.27 2.34
C GLU A 107 -14.16 -39.69 3.75
N LEU A 108 -13.78 -38.72 4.60
CA LEU A 108 -13.44 -38.89 6.03
C LEU A 108 -14.68 -38.87 6.92
#